data_AF-A0A538RY82-F1
#
_entry.id   AF-A0A538RY82-F1
#
_cell.length_a   1.000
_cell.length_b   1.000
_cell.length_c   1.000
_cell.angle_alpha   90.00
_cell.angle_beta   90.00
_cell.angle_gamma   90.00
#
_symmetry.space_group_name_H-M   'P 1'
#
loop_
_entity.id
_entity.type
_entity.pdbx_description
1 polymer ?
#
loop_
_entity_poly.entity_id
_entity_poly.type
_entity_poly.pdbx_seq_one_letter_code
_entity_poly.pdbx_strand_id
1 'polypeptide(L)'
;MLCILEWLASQPTLDPRRVMVAGLGQAGIVALCAAGLFDDRISAVLTLSMPVTYVTETAYPAGTRMGLLAPGILRLGDIPQLAALSAPRRLILADGTTAQGKKLTEKYLKEAFAFTRDMYKLYKAGNKLTLTEGTRVEDLVAGV
;
A
#
# COMPACT_ATOMS: atom_id res chain seq x y z
N MET A 1 13.00 -2.57 -8.21
CA MET A 1 12.82 -2.18 -6.79
C MET A 1 13.94 -2.70 -5.90
N LEU A 2 14.33 -3.98 -5.98
CA LEU A 2 15.48 -4.49 -5.21
C LEU A 2 16.78 -3.71 -5.47
N CYS A 3 17.14 -3.49 -6.73
CA CYS A 3 18.38 -2.76 -7.09
C CYS A 3 18.44 -1.34 -6.51
N ILE A 4 17.29 -0.64 -6.43
CA ILE A 4 17.28 0.72 -5.88
C ILE A 4 17.38 0.72 -4.36
N LEU A 5 16.79 -0.28 -3.68
CA LEU A 5 16.98 -0.45 -2.23
C LEU A 5 18.44 -0.79 -1.89
N GLU A 6 19.09 -1.62 -2.71
CA GLU A 6 20.51 -1.93 -2.54
C GLU A 6 21.41 -0.72 -2.79
N TRP A 7 21.09 0.06 -3.82
CA TRP A 7 21.81 1.30 -4.07
C TRP A 7 21.62 2.33 -2.95
N LEU A 8 20.40 2.49 -2.43
CA LEU A 8 20.13 3.38 -1.29
C LEU A 8 20.93 2.94 -0.06
N ALA A 9 21.01 1.62 0.18
CA ALA A 9 21.76 1.07 1.31
C ALA A 9 23.28 1.23 1.18
N SER A 10 23.80 1.46 -0.04
CA SER A 10 25.23 1.73 -0.25
C SER A 10 25.60 3.21 -0.15
N GLN A 11 24.62 4.11 0.00
CA GLN A 11 24.90 5.54 0.14
C GLN A 11 25.32 5.89 1.57
N PRO A 12 26.53 6.43 1.80
CA PRO A 12 27.04 6.70 3.16
C PRO A 12 26.27 7.82 3.89
N THR A 13 25.49 8.63 3.17
CA THR A 13 24.70 9.74 3.71
C THR A 13 23.25 9.38 4.05
N LEU A 14 22.80 8.15 3.72
CA LEU A 14 21.43 7.71 3.94
C LEU A 14 21.37 6.63 5.02
N ASP A 15 20.34 6.70 5.86
CA ASP A 15 20.03 5.62 6.81
C ASP A 15 19.18 4.55 6.11
N PRO A 16 19.73 3.35 5.81
CA PRO A 16 18.99 2.29 5.13
C PRO A 16 17.79 1.75 5.93
N ARG A 17 17.71 2.04 7.23
CA ARG A 17 16.58 1.65 8.09
C ARG A 17 15.44 2.67 8.06
N ARG A 18 15.61 3.81 7.38
CA ARG A 18 14.61 4.88 7.29
C ARG A 18 14.14 5.11 5.85
N VAL A 19 13.85 4.02 5.15
CA VAL A 19 13.34 4.07 3.78
C VAL A 19 11.83 3.91 3.77
N MET A 20 11.12 4.94 3.31
CA MET A 20 9.69 4.88 2.99
C MET A 20 9.48 4.62 1.51
N VAL A 21 8.53 3.76 1.16
CA VAL A 21 8.09 3.55 -0.22
C VAL A 21 6.72 4.17 -0.43
N ALA A 22 6.62 5.09 -1.39
CA ALA A 22 5.36 5.70 -1.80
C ALA A 22 4.92 5.17 -3.17
N GLY A 23 3.68 4.70 -3.27
CA GLY A 23 3.07 4.24 -4.52
C GLY A 23 1.85 5.07 -4.90
N LEU A 24 1.85 5.60 -6.13
CA LEU A 24 0.77 6.43 -6.66
C LEU A 24 -0.13 5.63 -7.62
N GLY A 25 -1.44 5.75 -7.45
CA GLY A 25 -2.42 5.00 -8.22
C GLY A 25 -2.19 3.50 -8.14
N GLN A 26 -2.12 2.86 -9.30
CA GLN A 26 -1.87 1.42 -9.40
C GLN A 26 -0.49 1.00 -8.87
N ALA A 27 0.49 1.90 -8.78
CA ALA A 27 1.80 1.61 -8.17
C ALA A 27 1.72 1.44 -6.64
N GLY A 28 0.61 1.84 -6.00
CA GLY A 28 0.36 1.53 -4.58
C GLY A 28 0.43 0.03 -4.30
N ILE A 29 -0.07 -0.79 -5.21
CA ILE A 29 -0.05 -2.25 -5.08
C ILE A 29 1.40 -2.77 -5.08
N VAL A 30 2.25 -2.19 -5.94
CA VAL A 30 3.68 -2.52 -5.99
C VAL A 30 4.37 -2.14 -4.68
N ALA A 31 4.03 -0.98 -4.10
CA ALA A 31 4.56 -0.56 -2.80
C ALA A 31 4.15 -1.51 -1.66
N LEU A 32 2.91 -2.02 -1.66
CA LEU A 32 2.46 -3.02 -0.70
C LEU A 32 3.23 -4.35 -0.86
N CYS A 33 3.40 -4.82 -2.10
CA CYS A 33 4.21 -6.00 -2.38
C CYS A 33 5.67 -5.79 -1.95
N ALA A 34 6.22 -4.59 -2.12
CA ALA A 34 7.56 -4.24 -1.63
C ALA A 34 7.66 -4.47 -0.13
N ALA A 35 6.71 -3.92 0.64
CA ALA A 35 6.66 -4.09 2.08
C ALA A 35 6.63 -5.56 2.48
N GLY A 36 5.76 -6.36 1.84
CA GLY A 36 5.65 -7.78 2.16
C GLY A 36 6.90 -8.61 1.81
N LEU A 37 7.67 -8.21 0.79
CA LEU A 37 8.85 -8.94 0.34
C LEU A 37 10.16 -8.50 1.01
N PHE A 38 10.25 -7.25 1.45
CA PHE A 38 11.49 -6.64 1.93
C PHE A 38 11.36 -6.12 3.37
N ASP A 39 10.98 -7.02 4.28
CA ASP A 39 10.57 -6.72 5.67
C ASP A 39 11.49 -5.72 6.40
N ASP A 40 12.79 -5.97 6.39
CA ASP A 40 13.76 -5.18 7.16
C ASP A 40 14.25 -3.90 6.47
N ARG A 41 13.94 -3.71 5.18
CA ARG A 41 14.50 -2.61 4.36
C ARG A 41 13.53 -1.46 4.16
N ILE A 42 12.25 -1.65 4.49
CA ILE A 42 11.20 -0.64 4.30
C ILE A 42 10.60 -0.33 5.66
N SER A 43 10.74 0.91 6.13
CA SER A 43 10.24 1.34 7.44
C SER A 43 8.78 1.81 7.40
N ALA A 44 8.34 2.30 6.24
CA ALA A 44 6.99 2.79 6.05
C ALA A 44 6.52 2.64 4.60
N VAL A 45 5.21 2.54 4.41
CA VAL A 45 4.58 2.55 3.09
C VAL A 45 3.46 3.58 3.04
N LEU A 46 3.43 4.33 1.94
CA LEU A 46 2.36 5.24 1.59
C LEU A 46 1.75 4.81 0.25
N THR A 47 0.43 4.68 0.19
CA THR A 47 -0.28 4.56 -1.09
C THR A 47 -1.25 5.71 -1.26
N LEU A 48 -1.32 6.26 -2.46
CA LEU A 48 -2.29 7.29 -2.81
C LEU A 48 -3.11 6.85 -4.02
N SER A 49 -4.44 6.99 -3.99
CA SER A 49 -5.29 6.74 -5.17
C SER A 49 -5.26 5.29 -5.70
N MET A 50 -4.89 4.34 -4.85
CA MET A 50 -4.76 2.93 -5.21
C MET A 50 -6.14 2.22 -5.22
N PRO A 51 -6.41 1.32 -6.17
CA PRO A 51 -7.57 0.43 -6.09
C PRO A 51 -7.54 -0.40 -4.81
N VAL A 52 -8.69 -0.56 -4.13
CA VAL A 52 -8.76 -1.25 -2.83
C VAL A 52 -8.96 -2.76 -2.93
N THR A 53 -9.29 -3.26 -4.12
CA THR A 53 -9.52 -4.68 -4.42
C THR A 53 -9.21 -4.96 -5.89
N TYR A 54 -8.77 -6.19 -6.21
CA TYR A 54 -8.74 -6.69 -7.57
C TYR A 54 -10.14 -7.07 -8.07
N VAL A 55 -11.09 -7.38 -7.19
CA VAL A 55 -12.43 -7.81 -7.60
C VAL A 55 -13.19 -6.65 -8.21
N THR A 56 -13.79 -6.88 -9.37
CA THR A 56 -14.63 -5.89 -10.02
C THR A 56 -15.73 -6.56 -10.83
N GLU A 57 -16.91 -5.92 -10.86
CA GLU A 57 -18.09 -6.39 -11.59
C GLU A 57 -18.06 -6.03 -13.08
N THR A 58 -17.18 -5.12 -13.47
CA THR A 58 -17.04 -4.64 -14.86
C THR A 58 -15.64 -4.89 -15.38
N ALA A 59 -15.46 -4.85 -16.69
CA ALA A 59 -14.13 -4.97 -17.28
C ALA A 59 -13.19 -3.89 -16.72
N TYR A 60 -11.92 -4.26 -16.52
CA TYR A 60 -10.90 -3.29 -16.13
C TYR A 60 -10.81 -2.17 -17.18
N PRO A 61 -10.66 -0.90 -16.74
CA PRO A 61 -10.53 0.21 -17.67
C PRO A 61 -9.24 0.11 -18.47
N ALA A 62 -9.27 0.70 -19.66
CA ALA A 62 -8.06 0.92 -20.47
C ALA A 62 -7.00 1.65 -19.64
N GLY A 63 -5.74 1.21 -19.73
CA GLY A 63 -4.63 1.72 -18.94
C GLY A 63 -4.31 0.93 -17.67
N THR A 64 -5.13 -0.07 -17.32
CA THR A 64 -4.82 -1.01 -16.24
C THR A 64 -3.53 -1.78 -16.54
N ARG A 65 -2.56 -1.73 -15.62
CA ARG A 65 -1.29 -2.42 -15.80
C ARG A 65 -1.48 -3.92 -15.59
N MET A 66 -1.46 -4.67 -16.69
CA MET A 66 -1.60 -6.13 -16.69
C MET A 66 -0.59 -6.84 -15.78
N GLY A 67 0.60 -6.27 -15.57
CA GLY A 67 1.60 -6.81 -14.64
C GLY A 67 1.17 -6.84 -13.17
N LEU A 68 0.07 -6.16 -12.80
CA LEU A 68 -0.52 -6.21 -11.46
C LEU A 68 -1.57 -7.32 -11.30
N LEU A 69 -2.04 -7.90 -12.42
CA LEU A 69 -3.09 -8.91 -12.45
C LEU A 69 -2.48 -10.28 -12.64
N ALA A 70 -1.66 -10.70 -11.66
CA ALA A 70 -1.03 -12.02 -11.68
C ALA A 70 -2.12 -13.13 -11.73
N PRO A 71 -2.04 -14.09 -12.67
CA PRO A 71 -3.04 -15.16 -12.76
C PRO A 71 -3.20 -15.91 -11.44
N GLY A 72 -4.45 -16.03 -10.98
CA GLY A 72 -4.77 -16.73 -9.73
C GLY A 72 -4.44 -15.98 -8.44
N ILE A 73 -4.08 -14.68 -8.50
CA ILE A 73 -3.73 -13.90 -7.30
C ILE A 73 -4.80 -13.95 -6.21
N LEU A 74 -6.09 -13.93 -6.59
CA LEU A 74 -7.22 -14.00 -5.66
C LEU A 74 -7.34 -15.33 -4.91
N ARG A 75 -6.63 -16.39 -5.32
CA ARG A 75 -6.52 -17.64 -4.54
C ARG A 75 -5.59 -17.49 -3.34
N LEU A 76 -4.65 -16.54 -3.40
CA LEU A 76 -3.68 -16.26 -2.36
C LEU A 76 -4.12 -15.09 -1.46
N GLY A 77 -4.74 -14.08 -2.06
CA GLY A 77 -5.25 -12.93 -1.33
C GLY A 77 -5.58 -11.76 -2.25
N ASP A 78 -6.23 -10.76 -1.69
CA ASP A 78 -6.56 -9.51 -2.35
C ASP A 78 -5.69 -8.37 -1.78
N ILE A 79 -5.90 -7.15 -2.28
CA ILE A 79 -5.16 -5.95 -1.87
C ILE A 79 -5.18 -5.70 -0.35
N PRO A 80 -6.27 -5.92 0.40
CA PRO A 80 -6.26 -5.81 1.86
C PRO A 80 -5.32 -6.81 2.55
N GLN A 81 -5.22 -8.04 2.03
CA GLN A 81 -4.28 -9.04 2.55
C GLN A 81 -2.84 -8.65 2.23
N LEU A 82 -2.57 -8.11 1.03
CA LEU A 82 -1.26 -7.56 0.69
C LEU A 82 -0.89 -6.38 1.60
N ALA A 83 -1.83 -5.50 1.90
CA ALA A 83 -1.62 -4.39 2.83
C ALA A 83 -1.31 -4.88 4.25
N ALA A 84 -1.90 -6.00 4.67
CA ALA A 84 -1.63 -6.60 5.98
C ALA A 84 -0.19 -7.11 6.14
N LEU A 85 0.50 -7.46 5.04
CA LEU A 85 1.93 -7.81 5.06
C LEU A 85 2.83 -6.62 5.48
N SER A 86 2.26 -5.41 5.53
CA SER A 86 2.94 -4.26 6.11
C SER A 86 2.97 -4.28 7.64
N ALA A 87 2.09 -5.01 8.32
CA ALA A 87 2.13 -5.04 9.78
C ALA A 87 3.46 -5.64 10.28
N PRO A 88 4.12 -5.07 11.31
CA PRO A 88 3.72 -3.96 12.18
C PRO A 88 4.32 -2.59 11.80
N ARG A 89 4.81 -2.40 10.58
CA ARG A 89 5.46 -1.15 10.13
C ARG A 89 4.41 -0.06 9.84
N ARG A 90 4.83 1.19 9.58
CA ARG A 90 3.88 2.27 9.32
C ARG A 90 3.25 2.11 7.94
N LEU A 91 1.93 2.11 7.85
CA LEU A 91 1.18 2.05 6.59
C LEU A 91 0.15 3.17 6.53
N ILE A 92 0.22 3.95 5.46
CA ILE A 92 -0.70 5.03 5.17
C ILE A 92 -1.40 4.71 3.84
N LEU A 93 -2.71 4.55 3.89
CA LEU A 93 -3.57 4.34 2.72
C LEU A 93 -4.44 5.59 2.56
N ALA A 94 -4.14 6.39 1.54
CA ALA A 94 -4.84 7.63 1.25
C ALA A 94 -5.61 7.53 -0.08
N ASP A 95 -6.84 8.06 -0.10
CA ASP A 95 -7.67 8.17 -1.31
C ASP A 95 -7.90 6.82 -2.04
N GLY A 96 -8.29 5.76 -1.34
CA GLY A 96 -8.56 4.47 -2.01
C GLY A 96 -9.62 4.59 -3.12
N THR A 97 -9.45 3.83 -4.20
CA THR A 97 -10.34 3.87 -5.37
C THR A 97 -10.96 2.51 -5.69
N THR A 98 -12.00 2.49 -6.52
CA THR A 98 -12.43 1.28 -7.22
C THR A 98 -11.44 0.94 -8.35
N ALA A 99 -11.57 -0.25 -8.95
CA ALA A 99 -10.80 -0.61 -10.16
C ALA A 99 -11.00 0.39 -11.32
N GLN A 100 -12.13 1.10 -11.35
CA GLN A 100 -12.49 2.13 -12.32
C GLN A 100 -11.92 3.52 -11.97
N GLY A 101 -11.19 3.66 -10.85
CA GLY A 101 -10.61 4.93 -10.41
C GLY A 101 -11.58 5.85 -9.67
N LYS A 102 -12.78 5.38 -9.31
CA LYS A 102 -13.72 6.18 -8.50
C LYS A 102 -13.22 6.21 -7.05
N LYS A 103 -13.05 7.41 -6.48
CA LYS A 103 -12.67 7.59 -5.08
C LYS A 103 -13.72 7.01 -4.14
N LEU A 104 -13.24 6.34 -3.09
CA LEU A 104 -14.06 5.78 -2.02
C LEU A 104 -14.01 6.69 -0.80
N THR A 105 -15.07 6.66 -0.01
CA THR A 105 -15.09 7.37 1.27
C THR A 105 -14.28 6.62 2.32
N GLU A 106 -13.88 7.32 3.38
CA GLU A 106 -13.13 6.73 4.49
C GLU A 106 -13.88 5.55 5.13
N LYS A 107 -15.22 5.59 5.15
CA LYS A 107 -16.06 4.48 5.63
C LYS A 107 -15.82 3.20 4.80
N TYR A 108 -15.95 3.30 3.48
CA TYR A 108 -15.71 2.17 2.58
C TYR A 108 -14.26 1.70 2.63
N LEU A 109 -13.31 2.62 2.81
CA LEU A 109 -11.90 2.28 2.99
C LEU A 109 -11.68 1.44 4.25
N LYS A 110 -12.29 1.83 5.38
CA LYS A 110 -12.22 1.06 6.64
C LYS A 110 -12.87 -0.31 6.56
N GLU A 111 -13.94 -0.44 5.77
CA GLU A 111 -14.61 -1.71 5.50
C GLU A 111 -13.75 -2.62 4.61
N ALA A 112 -13.24 -2.10 3.48
CA ALA A 112 -12.37 -2.85 2.57
C ALA A 112 -11.09 -3.36 3.26
N PHE A 113 -10.48 -2.51 4.09
CA PHE A 113 -9.26 -2.85 4.83
C PHE A 113 -9.54 -3.42 6.24
N ALA A 114 -10.73 -4.00 6.48
CA ALA A 114 -11.05 -4.63 7.77
C ALA A 114 -10.02 -5.71 8.17
N PHE A 115 -9.65 -6.59 7.23
CA PHE A 115 -8.62 -7.62 7.45
C PHE A 115 -7.27 -7.01 7.87
N THR A 116 -6.82 -5.97 7.16
CA THR A 116 -5.58 -5.25 7.49
C THR A 116 -5.65 -4.65 8.89
N ARG A 117 -6.77 -4.02 9.24
CA ARG A 117 -6.95 -3.45 10.59
C ARG A 117 -6.85 -4.51 11.68
N ASP A 118 -7.44 -5.68 11.45
CA ASP A 118 -7.39 -6.77 12.44
C ASP A 118 -5.97 -7.33 12.60
N MET A 119 -5.20 -7.43 11.51
CA MET A 119 -3.78 -7.78 11.58
C MET A 119 -2.97 -6.74 12.37
N TYR A 120 -3.19 -5.45 12.12
CA TYR A 120 -2.52 -4.40 12.90
C TYR A 120 -2.91 -4.40 14.38
N LYS A 121 -4.15 -4.75 14.73
CA LYS A 121 -4.56 -4.96 16.13
C LYS A 121 -3.84 -6.16 16.75
N LEU A 122 -3.74 -7.28 16.02
CA LEU A 122 -3.06 -8.49 16.48
C LEU A 122 -1.59 -8.20 16.85
N TYR A 123 -0.91 -7.42 16.01
CA TYR A 123 0.47 -6.97 16.25
C TYR A 123 0.59 -5.82 17.27
N LYS A 124 -0.52 -5.38 17.90
CA LYS A 124 -0.56 -4.22 18.80
C LYS A 124 0.00 -2.94 18.17
N ALA A 125 -0.13 -2.81 16.85
CA ALA A 125 0.42 -1.73 16.04
C ALA A 125 -0.68 -0.83 15.43
N GLY A 126 -1.90 -0.84 15.97
CA GLY A 126 -3.05 -0.12 15.39
C GLY A 126 -2.82 1.39 15.15
N ASN A 127 -1.96 2.03 15.93
CA ASN A 127 -1.57 3.44 15.76
C ASN A 127 -0.63 3.70 14.56
N LYS A 128 -0.12 2.65 13.92
CA LYS A 128 0.76 2.72 12.74
C LYS A 128 0.00 2.54 11.41
N LEU A 129 -1.29 2.25 11.46
CA LEU A 129 -2.17 2.16 10.29
C LEU A 129 -3.03 3.42 10.18
N THR A 130 -2.88 4.15 9.08
CA THR A 130 -3.70 5.32 8.75
C THR A 130 -4.52 5.03 7.50
N LEU A 131 -5.84 5.20 7.60
CA LEU A 131 -6.78 5.14 6.47
C LEU A 131 -7.44 6.52 6.37
N THR A 132 -7.27 7.23 5.26
CA THR A 132 -7.75 8.62 5.13
C THR A 132 -8.19 8.98 3.71
N GLU A 133 -9.04 10.00 3.59
CA GLU A 133 -9.49 10.60 2.33
C GLU A 133 -9.05 12.07 2.24
N GLY A 134 -8.90 12.59 1.02
CA GLY A 134 -8.75 14.02 0.73
C GLY A 134 -7.38 14.62 1.05
N THR A 135 -6.35 13.82 1.31
CA THR A 135 -5.03 14.33 1.72
C THR A 135 -4.09 14.56 0.53
N ARG A 136 -3.40 15.70 0.51
CA ARG A 136 -2.34 15.95 -0.49
C ARG A 136 -1.10 15.14 -0.13
N VAL A 137 -0.33 14.73 -1.14
CA VAL A 137 0.90 13.94 -0.93
C VAL A 137 1.90 14.71 -0.07
N GLU A 138 2.00 16.02 -0.27
CA GLU A 138 2.88 16.90 0.51
C GLU A 138 2.60 16.82 2.01
N ASP A 139 1.32 16.82 2.40
CA ASP A 139 0.90 16.81 3.80
C ASP A 139 1.13 15.44 4.46
N LEU A 140 1.08 14.36 3.68
CA LEU A 140 1.31 13.00 4.16
C LEU A 140 2.80 12.70 4.39
N VAL A 141 3.68 13.26 3.56
CA VAL A 141 5.12 13.07 3.67
C VAL A 141 5.72 13.97 4.75
N ALA A 142 5.16 15.16 5.00
CA ALA A 142 5.61 16.06 6.05
C ALA A 142 5.43 15.51 7.49
N GLY A 143 4.54 14.51 7.67
CA GLY A 143 4.31 13.85 8.96
C GLY A 143 5.08 12.54 9.18
N VAL A 144 6.08 12.24 8.33
CA VAL A 144 6.88 11.00 8.37
C VAL A 144 8.31 11.27 8.84
#